data_AF-A0AA37GT14-F1
#
_entry.id   AF-A0AA37GT14-F1
#
_cell.length_a   1.000
_cell.length_b   1.000
_cell.length_c   1.000
_cell.angle_alpha   90.00
_cell.angle_beta   90.00
_cell.angle_gamma   90.00
#
_symmetry.space_group_name_H-M   'P 1'
#
loop_
_entity.id
_entity.type
_entity.pdbx_description
1 polymer ?
#
loop_
_entity_poly.entity_id
_entity_poly.type
_entity_poly.pdbx_seq_one_letter_code
_entity_poly.pdbx_strand_id
1 'polypeptide(L)'
;MYFRNILLVLALCLCVLGSPSSKNGSGSKSGSHKGSSKSPKPSGSSGAHKTRPAHAPKGTSTPGSGAGSAGGGDGSGSAAGNGTSSGGGGGGTELQTTFPTPKGSQNLAAVKTIAAGQSFDGGMQLWDRSPSTCHGQTEGGNKDAVFILEEGSTLSNVVIGPNNGEGIHCLGSCTINNVEKTNDANAVPNSWFQKVCEDAITFKQTSGTSFVNGGGAQDAQDKVLQHNGGGTVAVKNYFCKNCSKMYRSCGNCKTQSARHATFDNIRLDGGKVVAGYNGNLGDNVVVKDSCVIGADVCENFEGNSSGAEPKLVSKGPDGKTCTATNVKTSGC
;
A
#
# COMPACT_ATOMS: atom_id res chain seq x y z
N MET A 1 -7.92 25.48 66.61
CA MET A 1 -6.84 24.51 66.30
C MET A 1 -5.78 25.20 65.44
N TYR A 2 -4.58 24.62 65.28
CA TYR A 2 -3.41 25.22 64.62
C TYR A 2 -3.73 25.81 63.23
N PHE A 3 -3.28 26.99 62.79
CA PHE A 3 -1.98 27.71 62.81
C PHE A 3 -0.93 27.30 61.74
N ARG A 4 -0.75 28.20 60.75
CA ARG A 4 0.50 28.70 60.12
C ARG A 4 1.49 27.73 59.43
N ASN A 5 1.74 27.96 58.13
CA ASN A 5 2.90 28.69 57.56
C ASN A 5 2.69 28.79 56.02
N ILE A 6 2.98 29.83 55.21
CA ILE A 6 3.82 31.07 55.24
C ILE A 6 5.30 30.89 54.80
N LEU A 7 5.61 31.49 53.64
CA LEU A 7 6.94 31.79 53.05
C LEU A 7 7.83 30.58 52.66
N LEU A 8 8.86 30.71 51.81
CA LEU A 8 9.57 31.93 51.32
C LEU A 8 9.82 31.89 49.80
N VAL A 9 9.91 33.08 49.18
CA VAL A 9 10.42 33.28 47.80
C VAL A 9 11.92 33.50 47.84
N LEU A 10 12.69 32.93 46.90
CA LEU A 10 13.94 33.55 46.47
C LEU A 10 14.18 33.32 44.97
N ALA A 11 14.33 34.41 44.22
CA ALA A 11 14.91 34.39 42.88
C ALA A 11 16.33 34.97 42.97
N LEU A 12 17.27 34.39 42.23
CA LEU A 12 18.60 35.00 42.06
C LEU A 12 18.99 34.94 40.58
N CYS A 13 19.17 36.13 39.99
CA CYS A 13 19.74 36.30 38.66
C CYS A 13 21.04 37.10 38.84
N LEU A 14 22.12 36.66 38.22
CA LEU A 14 23.32 37.48 38.03
C LEU A 14 24.05 37.06 36.75
N CYS A 15 24.71 38.04 36.13
CA CYS A 15 25.43 37.92 34.85
C CYS A 15 26.86 37.31 35.10
N VAL A 16 27.80 37.17 34.15
CA VAL A 16 28.25 38.04 33.05
C VAL A 16 28.89 37.21 31.91
N LEU A 17 28.93 37.78 30.70
CA LEU A 17 29.58 37.24 29.49
C LEU A 17 31.12 37.24 29.57
N GLY A 18 31.79 36.34 28.82
CA GLY A 18 33.24 36.40 28.62
C GLY A 18 33.71 35.57 27.42
N SER A 19 34.29 36.22 26.40
CA SER A 19 34.90 35.62 25.19
C SER A 19 35.84 36.68 24.54
N PRO A 20 36.70 36.33 23.57
CA PRO A 20 38.06 35.86 23.86
C PRO A 20 39.17 36.79 23.35
N SER A 21 40.39 36.64 23.88
CA SER A 21 41.56 37.38 23.40
C SER A 21 42.15 36.77 22.13
N SER A 22 42.50 37.61 21.15
CA SER A 22 43.14 37.22 19.88
C SER A 22 44.66 37.48 19.89
N LYS A 23 45.43 36.75 19.06
CA LYS A 23 46.55 37.31 18.26
C LYS A 23 47.17 36.36 17.22
N ASN A 24 47.12 36.82 15.96
CA ASN A 24 48.15 36.88 14.90
C ASN A 24 49.05 35.69 14.49
N GLY A 25 49.30 35.60 13.16
CA GLY A 25 50.55 35.12 12.56
C GLY A 25 50.43 33.86 11.69
N SER A 26 50.04 33.86 10.42
CA SER A 26 50.59 34.50 9.20
C SER A 26 51.99 34.01 8.74
N GLY A 27 52.05 33.19 7.68
CA GLY A 27 53.27 32.74 7.01
C GLY A 27 52.95 31.82 5.82
N SER A 28 53.77 31.81 4.75
CA SER A 28 53.47 31.06 3.49
C SER A 28 54.72 30.74 2.65
N LYS A 29 54.56 29.92 1.59
CA LYS A 29 55.56 29.48 0.56
C LYS A 29 56.53 28.36 1.01
N SER A 30 57.15 27.51 0.16
CA SER A 30 56.86 27.05 -1.24
C SER A 30 57.88 25.97 -1.70
N GLY A 31 57.51 25.09 -2.65
CA GLY A 31 58.40 24.18 -3.42
C GLY A 31 58.14 22.66 -3.16
N SER A 32 58.15 21.69 -4.09
CA SER A 32 58.88 21.40 -5.35
C SER A 32 60.29 20.78 -5.12
N HIS A 33 60.77 19.68 -5.74
CA HIS A 33 60.30 18.73 -6.80
C HIS A 33 60.82 17.27 -6.47
N LYS A 34 61.09 16.23 -7.33
CA LYS A 34 61.07 15.98 -8.80
C LYS A 34 61.12 14.46 -9.19
N GLY A 35 60.14 13.95 -9.96
CA GLY A 35 60.26 12.75 -10.85
C GLY A 35 60.46 11.35 -10.21
N SER A 36 60.45 10.22 -10.97
CA SER A 36 60.08 9.95 -12.38
C SER A 36 60.25 8.44 -12.72
N SER A 37 59.74 7.80 -13.80
CA SER A 37 58.46 7.87 -14.56
C SER A 37 58.56 7.01 -15.86
N LYS A 38 57.68 6.00 -16.12
CA LYS A 38 57.52 5.33 -17.45
C LYS A 38 56.15 4.62 -17.65
N SER A 39 55.85 4.19 -18.89
CA SER A 39 54.50 3.86 -19.44
C SER A 39 54.57 2.60 -20.36
N PRO A 40 53.60 2.22 -21.26
CA PRO A 40 52.16 2.57 -21.44
C PRO A 40 51.17 1.40 -21.87
N LYS A 41 49.84 1.60 -21.69
CA LYS A 41 48.69 1.06 -22.51
C LYS A 41 48.47 -0.49 -22.56
N PRO A 42 47.34 -1.03 -23.13
CA PRO A 42 46.24 -0.40 -23.89
C PRO A 42 44.81 -0.52 -23.28
N SER A 43 43.80 -0.23 -24.11
CA SER A 43 42.37 0.03 -23.82
C SER A 43 41.46 -1.18 -23.60
N GLY A 44 40.39 -0.99 -22.82
CA GLY A 44 39.20 -1.88 -22.76
C GLY A 44 37.90 -1.08 -22.54
N SER A 45 36.83 -1.44 -23.27
CA SER A 45 35.58 -0.65 -23.36
C SER A 45 34.79 -0.55 -22.06
N SER A 46 34.15 0.60 -21.81
CA SER A 46 33.08 0.73 -20.83
C SER A 46 31.79 0.05 -21.34
N GLY A 47 31.16 -0.77 -20.50
CA GLY A 47 29.92 -1.49 -20.80
C GLY A 47 28.81 -1.14 -19.82
N ALA A 48 27.97 -0.15 -20.17
CA ALA A 48 26.84 0.25 -19.33
C ALA A 48 25.66 -0.73 -19.53
N HIS A 49 25.42 -1.61 -18.54
CA HIS A 49 24.36 -2.63 -18.63
C HIS A 49 22.95 -2.02 -18.43
N LYS A 50 22.41 -1.42 -19.49
CA LYS A 50 21.00 -1.00 -19.54
C LYS A 50 20.08 -2.22 -19.73
N THR A 51 19.58 -2.80 -18.65
CA THR A 51 18.49 -3.78 -18.69
C THR A 51 17.17 -3.08 -19.01
N ARG A 52 16.72 -3.18 -20.27
CA ARG A 52 15.36 -2.79 -20.68
C ARG A 52 14.40 -3.93 -20.29
N PRO A 53 13.20 -3.66 -19.76
CA PRO A 53 12.18 -4.70 -19.58
C PRO A 53 11.73 -5.22 -20.96
N ALA A 54 11.80 -6.54 -21.16
CA ALA A 54 11.38 -7.20 -22.39
C ALA A 54 9.96 -7.79 -22.25
N HIS A 55 9.24 -7.88 -23.37
CA HIS A 55 7.87 -8.43 -23.40
C HIS A 55 7.81 -9.92 -23.08
N ALA A 56 6.71 -10.35 -22.46
CA ALA A 56 6.26 -11.74 -22.53
C ALA A 56 5.63 -12.03 -23.92
N PRO A 57 5.78 -13.26 -24.46
CA PRO A 57 5.30 -13.60 -25.80
C PRO A 57 3.79 -13.84 -25.88
N LYS A 58 3.25 -13.71 -27.10
CA LYS A 58 1.83 -13.84 -27.44
C LYS A 58 1.54 -15.23 -28.03
N GLY A 59 0.59 -15.97 -27.45
CA GLY A 59 0.05 -17.22 -27.99
C GLY A 59 -1.40 -17.05 -28.48
N THR A 60 -1.83 -17.87 -29.45
CA THR A 60 -3.13 -17.70 -30.14
C THR A 60 -3.76 -19.03 -30.60
N SER A 61 -5.10 -19.09 -30.58
CA SER A 61 -5.99 -20.01 -31.34
C SER A 61 -5.92 -21.52 -30.98
N THR A 62 -6.98 -22.35 -31.06
CA THR A 62 -8.39 -22.22 -31.56
C THR A 62 -9.32 -23.23 -30.80
N PRO A 63 -10.64 -23.38 -31.09
CA PRO A 63 -11.65 -23.75 -30.07
C PRO A 63 -12.14 -25.21 -30.08
N GLY A 64 -12.99 -25.55 -29.09
CA GLY A 64 -13.91 -26.70 -29.09
C GLY A 64 -15.34 -26.26 -28.74
N SER A 65 -16.35 -26.87 -29.38
CA SER A 65 -17.77 -26.49 -29.26
C SER A 65 -18.56 -27.46 -28.39
N GLY A 66 -19.60 -26.97 -27.70
CA GLY A 66 -20.58 -27.79 -26.99
C GLY A 66 -21.81 -26.98 -26.59
N ALA A 67 -23.01 -27.51 -26.81
CA ALA A 67 -24.28 -26.87 -26.50
C ALA A 67 -25.14 -27.77 -25.59
N GLY A 68 -25.99 -27.17 -24.75
CA GLY A 68 -26.92 -27.88 -23.86
C GLY A 68 -27.90 -26.89 -23.21
N SER A 69 -29.17 -27.28 -23.06
CA SER A 69 -30.28 -26.34 -22.85
C SER A 69 -31.04 -26.51 -21.52
N ALA A 70 -31.45 -25.37 -20.97
CA ALA A 70 -32.76 -25.08 -20.33
C ALA A 70 -33.19 -25.77 -19.00
N GLY A 71 -34.07 -25.05 -18.28
CA GLY A 71 -34.74 -25.46 -17.03
C GLY A 71 -34.19 -24.73 -15.79
N GLY A 72 -34.96 -24.02 -14.95
CA GLY A 72 -36.38 -23.62 -15.03
C GLY A 72 -37.19 -24.04 -13.78
N GLY A 73 -37.64 -23.08 -12.97
CA GLY A 73 -38.56 -23.31 -11.83
C GLY A 73 -38.40 -22.31 -10.68
N ASP A 74 -39.51 -21.65 -10.29
CA ASP A 74 -39.59 -20.69 -9.18
C ASP A 74 -39.81 -21.36 -7.81
N GLY A 75 -39.58 -20.62 -6.71
CA GLY A 75 -39.89 -21.10 -5.35
C GLY A 75 -39.65 -20.08 -4.24
N SER A 76 -40.69 -19.33 -3.85
CA SER A 76 -40.65 -18.33 -2.76
C SER A 76 -40.97 -18.94 -1.38
N GLY A 77 -40.34 -18.45 -0.31
CA GLY A 77 -40.68 -18.83 1.06
C GLY A 77 -39.90 -18.08 2.15
N SER A 78 -40.49 -17.04 2.74
CA SER A 78 -39.90 -16.26 3.84
C SER A 78 -40.25 -16.83 5.22
N ALA A 79 -39.29 -16.79 6.17
CA ALA A 79 -39.55 -16.89 7.60
C ALA A 79 -38.55 -16.02 8.38
N ALA A 80 -39.03 -15.27 9.37
CA ALA A 80 -38.19 -14.36 10.17
C ALA A 80 -37.79 -15.00 11.52
N GLY A 81 -36.55 -14.76 11.95
CA GLY A 81 -36.05 -15.17 13.28
C GLY A 81 -35.39 -13.98 13.99
N ASN A 82 -36.06 -13.45 15.01
CA ASN A 82 -35.58 -12.26 15.74
C ASN A 82 -34.54 -12.64 16.82
N GLY A 83 -33.27 -12.30 16.59
CA GLY A 83 -32.16 -12.58 17.51
C GLY A 83 -31.30 -11.35 17.79
N THR A 84 -31.55 -10.68 18.92
CA THR A 84 -30.82 -9.48 19.32
C THR A 84 -29.42 -9.82 19.83
N SER A 85 -28.37 -9.29 19.18
CA SER A 85 -27.01 -9.29 19.72
C SER A 85 -26.34 -7.93 19.45
N SER A 86 -25.51 -7.47 20.38
CA SER A 86 -24.86 -6.15 20.36
C SER A 86 -23.35 -6.30 20.45
N GLY A 87 -22.62 -5.69 19.51
CA GLY A 87 -21.16 -5.61 19.54
C GLY A 87 -20.52 -5.64 18.15
N GLY A 88 -19.78 -4.59 17.80
CA GLY A 88 -19.02 -4.48 16.54
C GLY A 88 -19.78 -3.72 15.44
N GLY A 89 -19.52 -2.43 15.33
CA GLY A 89 -20.15 -1.53 14.34
C GLY A 89 -19.64 -1.71 12.92
N GLY A 90 -19.93 -2.85 12.29
CA GLY A 90 -19.66 -3.11 10.87
C GLY A 90 -20.64 -2.36 9.96
N GLY A 91 -20.33 -1.11 9.63
CA GLY A 91 -21.01 -0.39 8.55
C GLY A 91 -20.71 -1.07 7.21
N GLY A 92 -21.66 -1.88 6.72
CA GLY A 92 -21.49 -2.64 5.48
C GLY A 92 -21.43 -1.74 4.26
N THR A 93 -20.24 -1.53 3.69
CA THR A 93 -20.12 -1.01 2.33
C THR A 93 -20.51 -2.10 1.33
N GLU A 94 -20.92 -1.71 0.12
CA GLU A 94 -21.05 -2.61 -1.03
C GLU A 94 -19.86 -2.41 -1.98
N LEU A 95 -19.50 -3.47 -2.72
CA LEU A 95 -18.44 -3.43 -3.73
C LEU A 95 -18.80 -2.45 -4.85
N GLN A 96 -18.04 -1.37 -4.97
CA GLN A 96 -18.23 -0.35 -6.02
C GLN A 96 -17.28 -0.59 -7.19
N THR A 97 -17.78 -0.52 -8.43
CA THR A 97 -16.99 -0.72 -9.66
C THR A 97 -16.84 0.55 -10.50
N THR A 98 -17.46 1.66 -10.09
CA THR A 98 -17.38 2.97 -10.73
C THR A 98 -16.47 3.89 -9.92
N PHE A 99 -15.45 4.47 -10.57
CA PHE A 99 -14.62 5.49 -9.93
C PHE A 99 -15.41 6.80 -9.77
N PRO A 100 -15.43 7.43 -8.58
CA PRO A 100 -16.22 8.62 -8.33
C PRO A 100 -15.58 9.90 -8.90
N THR A 101 -16.41 10.89 -9.15
CA THR A 101 -15.97 12.28 -9.34
C THR A 101 -15.65 12.90 -7.97
N PRO A 102 -14.43 13.44 -7.75
CA PRO A 102 -14.08 14.08 -6.48
C PRO A 102 -14.93 15.33 -6.18
N LYS A 103 -15.26 15.56 -4.91
CA LYS A 103 -16.04 16.71 -4.42
C LYS A 103 -15.21 18.02 -4.28
N GLY A 104 -13.96 18.01 -4.74
CA GLY A 104 -12.99 19.12 -4.61
C GLY A 104 -11.55 18.62 -4.78
N SER A 105 -10.55 19.47 -4.55
CA SER A 105 -9.12 19.12 -4.70
C SER A 105 -8.20 19.78 -3.67
N GLN A 106 -7.21 19.03 -3.19
CA GLN A 106 -6.19 19.40 -2.21
C GLN A 106 -4.81 19.03 -2.75
N ASN A 107 -3.99 20.05 -3.01
CA ASN A 107 -2.65 19.90 -3.56
C ASN A 107 -1.60 19.95 -2.43
N LEU A 108 -1.00 18.82 -2.12
CA LEU A 108 -0.09 18.63 -1.00
C LEU A 108 1.38 18.85 -1.39
N ALA A 109 1.98 19.92 -0.85
CA ALA A 109 3.42 20.17 -0.95
C ALA A 109 4.26 19.15 -0.17
N ALA A 110 3.74 18.65 0.96
CA ALA A 110 4.36 17.63 1.81
C ALA A 110 3.35 16.53 2.17
N VAL A 111 3.84 15.36 2.58
CA VAL A 111 3.02 14.23 3.05
C VAL A 111 2.14 14.63 4.24
N LYS A 112 0.89 14.14 4.27
CA LYS A 112 -0.07 14.41 5.34
C LYS A 112 -0.12 13.25 6.33
N THR A 113 0.55 13.40 7.48
CA THR A 113 0.48 12.43 8.59
C THR A 113 -0.85 12.52 9.33
N ILE A 114 -1.47 11.37 9.58
CA ILE A 114 -2.57 11.17 10.53
C ILE A 114 -1.96 10.47 11.75
N ALA A 115 -2.01 11.14 12.89
CA ALA A 115 -1.32 10.70 14.11
C ALA A 115 -1.97 9.46 14.75
N ALA A 116 -1.25 8.79 15.63
CA ALA A 116 -1.69 7.54 16.27
C ALA A 116 -3.10 7.64 16.89
N GLY A 117 -3.94 6.65 16.60
CA GLY A 117 -5.35 6.59 17.01
C GLY A 117 -6.28 7.66 16.43
N GLN A 118 -5.80 8.60 15.61
CA GLN A 118 -6.63 9.67 15.04
C GLN A 118 -7.38 9.22 13.79
N SER A 119 -8.53 9.84 13.55
CA SER A 119 -9.33 9.65 12.33
C SER A 119 -9.28 10.89 11.44
N PHE A 120 -9.15 10.71 10.14
CA PHE A 120 -9.26 11.78 9.15
C PHE A 120 -10.24 11.42 8.03
N ASP A 121 -11.16 12.33 7.75
CA ASP A 121 -12.11 12.23 6.64
C ASP A 121 -11.67 13.17 5.51
N GLY A 122 -11.40 12.61 4.33
CA GLY A 122 -10.98 13.34 3.13
C GLY A 122 -12.11 14.05 2.38
N GLY A 123 -13.37 13.92 2.81
CA GLY A 123 -14.53 14.59 2.23
C GLY A 123 -14.88 14.19 0.79
N MET A 124 -14.39 13.03 0.33
CA MET A 124 -14.35 12.61 -1.09
C MET A 124 -13.65 13.63 -2.01
N GLN A 125 -12.70 14.40 -1.48
CA GLN A 125 -11.87 15.31 -2.27
C GLN A 125 -10.70 14.57 -2.92
N LEU A 126 -10.16 15.13 -4.00
CA LEU A 126 -8.92 14.72 -4.62
C LEU A 126 -7.74 15.18 -3.75
N TRP A 127 -6.85 14.27 -3.36
CA TRP A 127 -5.63 14.55 -2.62
C TRP A 127 -4.46 14.12 -3.50
N ASP A 128 -3.61 15.07 -3.90
CA ASP A 128 -2.53 14.83 -4.85
C ASP A 128 -1.27 15.61 -4.49
N ARG A 129 -0.09 15.19 -4.99
CA ARG A 129 1.19 15.86 -4.68
C ARG A 129 1.50 17.00 -5.66
N SER A 130 1.89 18.15 -5.12
CA SER A 130 2.26 19.34 -5.88
C SER A 130 3.48 20.04 -5.24
N PRO A 131 4.70 19.92 -5.81
CA PRO A 131 5.05 19.23 -7.04
C PRO A 131 4.81 17.72 -6.97
N SER A 132 4.71 17.09 -8.15
CA SER A 132 4.55 15.65 -8.29
C SER A 132 5.72 14.89 -7.69
N THR A 133 5.43 13.83 -6.93
CA THR A 133 6.43 12.88 -6.43
C THR A 133 6.42 11.58 -7.25
N CYS A 134 5.55 11.48 -8.26
CA CYS A 134 5.52 10.32 -9.16
C CYS A 134 6.75 10.26 -10.06
N HIS A 135 7.57 9.22 -9.87
CA HIS A 135 8.76 8.93 -10.67
C HIS A 135 8.67 7.55 -11.35
N GLY A 136 7.43 7.12 -11.61
CA GLY A 136 7.09 5.78 -12.08
C GLY A 136 7.44 4.72 -11.03
N GLN A 137 7.89 3.57 -11.50
CA GLN A 137 8.29 2.42 -10.68
C GLN A 137 9.70 2.58 -10.07
N THR A 138 9.98 3.77 -9.54
CA THR A 138 11.22 4.09 -8.81
C THR A 138 10.88 4.20 -7.34
N GLU A 139 11.34 3.25 -6.52
CA GLU A 139 11.09 3.24 -5.06
C GLU A 139 11.48 4.59 -4.42
N GLY A 140 10.53 5.22 -3.75
CA GLY A 140 10.71 6.50 -3.06
C GLY A 140 10.84 6.30 -1.55
N GLY A 141 10.00 6.99 -0.79
CA GLY A 141 9.86 6.74 0.64
C GLY A 141 8.80 7.62 1.29
N ASN A 142 8.67 7.53 2.62
CA ASN A 142 7.59 8.19 3.38
C ASN A 142 7.38 9.70 3.08
N LYS A 143 8.41 10.44 2.65
CA LYS A 143 8.30 11.86 2.24
C LYS A 143 7.50 12.08 0.94
N ASP A 144 7.46 11.07 0.08
CA ASP A 144 6.89 11.09 -1.27
C ASP A 144 5.45 10.58 -1.29
N ALA A 145 5.00 9.98 -0.18
CA ALA A 145 3.64 9.53 0.05
C ALA A 145 2.61 10.69 0.07
N VAL A 146 1.34 10.39 -0.19
CA VAL A 146 0.24 11.36 0.01
C VAL A 146 -0.16 11.41 1.49
N PHE A 147 -0.33 10.23 2.10
CA PHE A 147 -0.67 10.08 3.52
C PHE A 147 0.29 9.15 4.25
N ILE A 148 0.56 9.48 5.51
CA ILE A 148 1.14 8.56 6.51
C ILE A 148 0.07 8.29 7.55
N LEU A 149 -0.13 7.01 7.88
CA LEU A 149 -1.05 6.52 8.90
C LEU A 149 -0.23 5.87 10.01
N GLU A 150 -0.22 6.49 11.20
CA GLU A 150 0.40 5.92 12.40
C GLU A 150 -0.50 4.83 13.04
N GLU A 151 0.00 4.14 14.07
CA GLU A 151 -0.67 3.02 14.74
C GLU A 151 -2.10 3.38 15.21
N GLY A 152 -3.07 2.54 14.88
CA GLY A 152 -4.49 2.72 15.18
C GLY A 152 -5.19 3.84 14.43
N SER A 153 -4.52 4.55 13.50
CA SER A 153 -5.14 5.66 12.78
C SER A 153 -6.10 5.21 11.68
N THR A 154 -7.10 6.05 11.40
CA THR A 154 -8.15 5.80 10.40
C THR A 154 -8.14 6.89 9.32
N LEU A 155 -8.26 6.48 8.07
CA LEU A 155 -8.40 7.37 6.92
C LEU A 155 -9.65 6.97 6.14
N SER A 156 -10.54 7.92 5.90
CA SER A 156 -11.79 7.72 5.17
C SER A 156 -11.88 8.65 3.97
N ASN A 157 -12.62 8.24 2.94
CA ASN A 157 -13.23 9.13 1.95
C ASN A 157 -12.20 10.01 1.18
N VAL A 158 -11.11 9.42 0.68
CA VAL A 158 -10.10 10.12 -0.13
C VAL A 158 -10.10 9.65 -1.58
N VAL A 159 -9.96 10.56 -2.54
CA VAL A 159 -9.55 10.20 -3.90
C VAL A 159 -8.09 10.60 -4.08
N ILE A 160 -7.20 9.68 -4.40
CA ILE A 160 -5.77 9.90 -4.60
C ILE A 160 -5.51 10.21 -6.08
N GLY A 161 -4.91 11.37 -6.34
CA GLY A 161 -4.59 11.84 -7.68
C GLY A 161 -3.31 11.23 -8.27
N PRO A 162 -3.07 11.39 -9.59
CA PRO A 162 -2.04 10.67 -10.33
C PRO A 162 -0.59 11.13 -10.08
N ASN A 163 -0.36 12.15 -9.25
CA ASN A 163 0.97 12.66 -8.90
C ASN A 163 1.52 12.09 -7.57
N ASN A 164 0.77 11.19 -6.90
CA ASN A 164 1.29 10.33 -5.85
C ASN A 164 2.57 9.61 -6.32
N GLY A 165 3.65 9.69 -5.55
CA GLY A 165 4.85 8.86 -5.75
C GLY A 165 4.65 7.51 -5.11
N GLU A 166 4.55 7.55 -3.78
CA GLU A 166 3.93 6.50 -2.98
C GLU A 166 2.48 6.94 -2.66
N GLY A 167 1.55 6.01 -2.48
CA GLY A 167 0.17 6.33 -2.13
C GLY A 167 -0.03 6.63 -0.63
N ILE A 168 -0.43 5.62 0.14
CA ILE A 168 -0.76 5.69 1.57
C ILE A 168 0.15 4.74 2.35
N HIS A 169 0.87 5.25 3.37
CA HIS A 169 1.78 4.45 4.18
C HIS A 169 1.24 4.17 5.58
N CYS A 170 0.87 2.92 5.85
CA CYS A 170 0.51 2.46 7.19
C CYS A 170 1.77 2.03 7.94
N LEU A 171 2.21 2.85 8.90
CA LEU A 171 3.40 2.59 9.72
C LEU A 171 3.09 1.66 10.91
N GLY A 172 1.85 1.73 11.40
CA GLY A 172 1.26 0.78 12.33
C GLY A 172 -0.04 0.21 11.75
N SER A 173 -0.81 -0.56 12.55
CA SER A 173 -2.10 -1.09 12.10
C SER A 173 -3.02 0.07 11.74
N CYS A 174 -3.53 0.11 10.52
CA CYS A 174 -4.32 1.23 10.02
C CYS A 174 -5.71 0.77 9.57
N THR A 175 -6.68 1.69 9.58
CA THR A 175 -7.99 1.46 8.98
C THR A 175 -8.19 2.43 7.82
N ILE A 176 -8.01 1.95 6.59
CA ILE A 176 -8.39 2.69 5.38
C ILE A 176 -9.84 2.32 5.12
N ASN A 177 -10.71 3.20 5.61
CA ASN A 177 -12.14 3.02 5.63
C ASN A 177 -12.80 3.69 4.45
N ASN A 178 -14.08 3.38 4.35
CA ASN A 178 -15.06 4.22 3.72
C ASN A 178 -16.25 4.36 4.66
N VAL A 179 -16.70 5.60 4.90
CA VAL A 179 -17.89 5.85 5.72
C VAL A 179 -18.68 6.99 5.10
N GLU A 180 -19.75 6.64 4.41
CA GLU A 180 -20.82 7.59 4.11
C GLU A 180 -21.90 7.54 5.20
N LYS A 181 -22.45 8.71 5.53
CA LYS A 181 -23.59 8.88 6.44
C LYS A 181 -24.75 9.58 5.71
N THR A 182 -25.13 9.09 4.54
CA THR A 182 -26.20 9.69 3.74
C THR A 182 -27.06 8.64 3.06
N ASN A 183 -28.37 8.88 3.02
CA ASN A 183 -29.36 8.01 2.39
C ASN A 183 -29.50 8.29 0.88
N ASP A 184 -28.40 8.66 0.21
CA ASP A 184 -28.38 9.00 -1.21
C ASP A 184 -27.92 7.79 -2.03
N ALA A 185 -28.86 7.19 -2.77
CA ALA A 185 -28.60 6.03 -3.63
C ALA A 185 -27.68 6.32 -4.83
N ASN A 186 -27.27 7.58 -5.05
CA ASN A 186 -26.35 7.99 -6.11
C ASN A 186 -24.93 8.25 -5.61
N ALA A 187 -24.72 8.25 -4.30
CA ALA A 187 -23.42 8.54 -3.72
C ALA A 187 -22.50 7.31 -3.85
N VAL A 188 -21.29 7.52 -4.38
CA VAL A 188 -20.27 6.47 -4.55
C VAL A 188 -19.07 6.75 -3.64
N PRO A 189 -19.18 6.41 -2.35
CA PRO A 189 -18.12 6.62 -1.38
C PRO A 189 -17.09 5.47 -1.47
N ASN A 190 -15.78 5.75 -1.46
CA ASN A 190 -14.69 4.90 -0.93
C ASN A 190 -13.34 5.67 -0.95
N SER A 191 -12.26 5.03 -0.51
CA SER A 191 -10.88 5.48 -0.75
C SER A 191 -10.39 4.97 -2.12
N TRP A 192 -10.10 5.86 -3.07
CA TRP A 192 -9.88 5.53 -4.50
C TRP A 192 -8.55 6.05 -5.05
N PHE A 193 -7.83 5.27 -5.87
CA PHE A 193 -6.62 5.71 -6.58
C PHE A 193 -6.90 5.89 -8.07
N GLN A 194 -6.95 7.13 -8.55
CA GLN A 194 -7.20 7.44 -9.97
C GLN A 194 -6.12 6.89 -10.88
N LYS A 195 -4.89 6.76 -10.37
CA LYS A 195 -3.77 6.04 -10.97
C LYS A 195 -2.73 5.75 -9.88
N VAL A 196 -2.20 4.53 -9.85
CA VAL A 196 -1.07 4.16 -8.97
C VAL A 196 0.26 4.45 -9.69
N CYS A 197 1.24 5.03 -9.01
CA CYS A 197 2.55 5.35 -9.60
C CYS A 197 3.62 4.29 -9.31
N GLU A 198 3.98 4.10 -8.04
CA GLU A 198 4.74 2.96 -7.53
C GLU A 198 3.74 1.98 -6.88
N ASP A 199 3.39 2.22 -5.61
CA ASP A 199 2.38 1.48 -4.82
C ASP A 199 1.21 2.35 -4.34
N ALA A 200 0.04 1.74 -4.16
CA ALA A 200 -1.16 2.43 -3.66
C ALA A 200 -1.20 2.46 -2.13
N ILE A 201 -1.00 1.32 -1.47
CA ILE A 201 -1.02 1.22 0.00
C ILE A 201 0.12 0.31 0.47
N THR A 202 0.98 0.85 1.32
CA THR A 202 2.17 0.16 1.83
C THR A 202 2.04 -0.08 3.33
N PHE A 203 1.92 -1.36 3.71
CA PHE A 203 1.71 -1.83 5.07
C PHE A 203 3.03 -2.19 5.74
N LYS A 204 3.35 -1.49 6.83
CA LYS A 204 4.61 -1.60 7.59
C LYS A 204 4.38 -1.96 9.07
N GLN A 205 3.14 -2.22 9.51
CA GLN A 205 2.84 -2.65 10.88
C GLN A 205 3.58 -3.95 11.25
N THR A 206 4.01 -4.13 12.49
CA THR A 206 4.76 -5.33 12.90
C THR A 206 3.86 -6.52 13.25
N SER A 207 2.62 -6.25 13.62
CA SER A 207 1.62 -7.21 14.09
C SER A 207 0.22 -6.57 14.01
N GLY A 208 -0.82 -7.30 14.39
CA GLY A 208 -2.20 -6.80 14.35
C GLY A 208 -2.85 -6.97 12.96
N THR A 209 -3.85 -6.15 12.69
CA THR A 209 -4.61 -6.19 11.42
C THR A 209 -4.81 -4.77 10.91
N SER A 210 -4.30 -4.50 9.71
CA SER A 210 -4.69 -3.32 8.92
C SER A 210 -5.93 -3.66 8.06
N PHE A 211 -6.87 -2.74 7.95
CA PHE A 211 -8.13 -2.92 7.23
C PHE A 211 -8.22 -2.00 6.01
N VAL A 212 -8.77 -2.52 4.91
CA VAL A 212 -9.13 -1.77 3.69
C VAL A 212 -10.59 -2.09 3.37
N ASN A 213 -11.51 -1.22 3.80
CA ASN A 213 -12.95 -1.48 3.80
C ASN A 213 -13.64 -0.66 2.70
N GLY A 214 -13.87 -1.29 1.55
CA GLY A 214 -14.21 -0.61 0.32
C GLY A 214 -13.01 0.12 -0.30
N GLY A 215 -13.11 0.46 -1.58
CA GLY A 215 -12.07 1.19 -2.29
C GLY A 215 -11.94 0.79 -3.73
N GLY A 216 -11.02 1.46 -4.40
CA GLY A 216 -10.48 0.93 -5.63
C GLY A 216 -9.20 1.58 -6.11
N ALA A 217 -8.50 0.88 -6.99
CA ALA A 217 -7.29 1.36 -7.65
C ALA A 217 -7.33 0.97 -9.13
N GLN A 218 -6.76 1.83 -9.99
CA GLN A 218 -6.60 1.49 -11.40
C GLN A 218 -5.19 1.75 -11.92
N ASP A 219 -4.85 1.02 -12.99
CA ASP A 219 -3.64 1.14 -13.79
C ASP A 219 -2.32 0.95 -13.00
N ALA A 220 -2.35 0.12 -11.96
CA ALA A 220 -1.17 -0.22 -11.15
C ALA A 220 -0.20 -1.15 -11.89
N GLN A 221 1.00 -0.64 -12.20
CA GLN A 221 1.96 -1.31 -13.09
C GLN A 221 2.62 -2.55 -12.46
N ASP A 222 2.90 -2.53 -11.15
CA ASP A 222 3.37 -3.69 -10.38
C ASP A 222 2.34 -4.17 -9.37
N LYS A 223 2.07 -3.40 -8.31
CA LYS A 223 1.28 -3.83 -7.14
C LYS A 223 0.42 -2.69 -6.56
N VAL A 224 -0.69 -3.06 -5.90
CA VAL A 224 -1.60 -2.10 -5.22
C VAL A 224 -1.36 -2.11 -3.72
N LEU A 225 -1.42 -3.29 -3.10
CA LEU A 225 -1.25 -3.48 -1.66
C LEU A 225 0.09 -4.16 -1.36
N GLN A 226 1.11 -3.38 -0.99
CA GLN A 226 2.44 -3.90 -0.64
C GLN A 226 2.55 -4.14 0.85
N HIS A 227 2.80 -5.38 1.25
CA HIS A 227 2.91 -5.78 2.64
C HIS A 227 4.37 -6.05 2.99
N ASN A 228 5.02 -5.05 3.59
CA ASN A 228 6.41 -5.10 4.04
C ASN A 228 6.52 -5.59 5.49
N GLY A 229 5.59 -5.17 6.35
CA GLY A 229 5.50 -5.53 7.77
C GLY A 229 5.01 -6.97 8.03
N GLY A 230 4.46 -7.22 9.22
CA GLY A 230 3.87 -8.49 9.63
C GLY A 230 2.39 -8.35 10.04
N GLY A 231 1.80 -9.44 10.52
CA GLY A 231 0.37 -9.47 10.86
C GLY A 231 -0.51 -9.61 9.63
N THR A 232 -1.68 -8.97 9.64
CA THR A 232 -2.76 -9.19 8.66
C THR A 232 -3.14 -7.93 7.88
N VAL A 233 -3.41 -8.07 6.59
CA VAL A 233 -4.11 -7.06 5.78
C VAL A 233 -5.48 -7.61 5.37
N ALA A 234 -6.55 -7.07 5.95
CA ALA A 234 -7.93 -7.48 5.69
C ALA A 234 -8.58 -6.52 4.69
N VAL A 235 -8.91 -7.03 3.50
CA VAL A 235 -9.47 -6.28 2.37
C VAL A 235 -10.90 -6.73 2.12
N LYS A 236 -11.85 -5.79 2.09
CA LYS A 236 -13.26 -6.06 1.80
C LYS A 236 -13.80 -5.09 0.75
N ASN A 237 -14.71 -5.54 -0.12
CA ASN A 237 -15.48 -4.67 -1.04
C ASN A 237 -14.63 -3.80 -1.99
N TYR A 238 -13.42 -4.23 -2.35
CA TYR A 238 -12.43 -3.41 -3.07
C TYR A 238 -12.35 -3.75 -4.56
N PHE A 239 -12.25 -2.74 -5.42
CA PHE A 239 -12.16 -2.90 -6.88
C PHE A 239 -10.78 -2.52 -7.46
N CYS A 240 -10.15 -3.46 -8.15
CA CYS A 240 -8.93 -3.23 -8.91
C CYS A 240 -9.20 -3.34 -10.41
N LYS A 241 -8.76 -2.35 -11.19
CA LYS A 241 -8.91 -2.32 -12.65
C LYS A 241 -7.54 -2.18 -13.33
N ASN A 242 -7.19 -3.09 -14.23
CA ASN A 242 -5.87 -3.14 -14.88
C ASN A 242 -4.67 -3.25 -13.89
N CYS A 243 -4.89 -3.76 -12.66
CA CYS A 243 -3.85 -3.81 -11.63
C CYS A 243 -3.01 -5.09 -11.75
N SER A 244 -1.71 -4.97 -11.96
CA SER A 244 -0.81 -6.12 -12.15
C SER A 244 -0.88 -7.13 -10.99
N LYS A 245 -0.67 -6.68 -9.75
CA LYS A 245 -0.89 -7.46 -8.53
C LYS A 245 -1.81 -6.69 -7.59
N MET A 246 -2.89 -7.29 -7.10
CA MET A 246 -3.70 -6.63 -6.08
C MET A 246 -2.98 -6.58 -4.73
N TYR A 247 -2.22 -7.62 -4.38
CA TYR A 247 -1.44 -7.72 -3.15
C TYR A 247 -0.10 -8.43 -3.36
N ARG A 248 0.94 -7.97 -2.67
CA ARG A 248 2.23 -8.65 -2.58
C ARG A 248 2.75 -8.65 -1.13
N SER A 249 3.00 -9.84 -0.60
CA SER A 249 3.88 -10.02 0.58
C SER A 249 5.33 -9.80 0.14
N CYS A 250 6.07 -8.89 0.79
CA CYS A 250 7.42 -8.51 0.36
C CYS A 250 8.39 -9.71 0.36
N GLY A 251 8.69 -10.25 -0.82
CA GLY A 251 9.46 -11.49 -0.93
C GLY A 251 10.97 -11.34 -0.79
N ASN A 252 11.53 -10.12 -0.80
CA ASN A 252 12.97 -9.84 -0.77
C ASN A 252 13.38 -8.82 0.32
N CYS A 253 12.45 -8.45 1.21
CA CYS A 253 12.72 -7.57 2.35
C CYS A 253 13.82 -8.13 3.28
N LYS A 254 14.73 -7.25 3.73
CA LYS A 254 15.86 -7.61 4.60
C LYS A 254 15.42 -8.32 5.89
N THR A 255 14.33 -7.85 6.49
CA THR A 255 13.61 -8.55 7.55
C THR A 255 12.42 -9.26 6.93
N GLN A 256 12.25 -10.54 7.25
CA GLN A 256 11.08 -11.33 6.83
C GLN A 256 10.25 -11.78 8.02
N SER A 257 8.95 -11.92 7.77
CA SER A 257 7.92 -12.34 8.72
C SER A 257 6.81 -13.03 7.95
N ALA A 258 6.10 -13.96 8.59
CA ALA A 258 4.83 -14.47 8.06
C ALA A 258 3.84 -13.32 7.89
N ARG A 259 3.20 -13.22 6.73
CA ARG A 259 2.21 -12.19 6.39
C ARG A 259 0.88 -12.82 6.03
N HIS A 260 -0.19 -12.28 6.59
CA HIS A 260 -1.54 -12.78 6.35
C HIS A 260 -2.35 -11.76 5.54
N ALA A 261 -3.23 -12.23 4.66
CA ALA A 261 -4.15 -11.39 3.93
C ALA A 261 -5.50 -12.06 3.68
N THR A 262 -6.59 -11.30 3.84
CA THR A 262 -7.94 -11.78 3.53
C THR A 262 -8.59 -10.86 2.51
N PHE A 263 -9.27 -11.43 1.52
CA PHE A 263 -9.98 -10.73 0.45
C PHE A 263 -11.42 -11.22 0.44
N ASP A 264 -12.37 -10.33 0.71
CA ASP A 264 -13.79 -10.61 0.86
C ASP A 264 -14.58 -9.69 -0.08
N ASN A 265 -15.34 -10.26 -1.02
CA ASN A 265 -16.10 -9.51 -2.03
C ASN A 265 -15.25 -8.47 -2.78
N ILE A 266 -14.07 -8.85 -3.28
CA ILE A 266 -13.25 -7.99 -4.14
C ILE A 266 -13.56 -8.23 -5.63
N ARG A 267 -13.24 -7.27 -6.49
CA ARG A 267 -13.20 -7.48 -7.95
C ARG A 267 -11.84 -7.05 -8.49
N LEU A 268 -11.11 -7.97 -9.11
CA LEU A 268 -9.98 -7.68 -9.99
C LEU A 268 -10.44 -7.82 -11.44
N ASP A 269 -10.34 -6.76 -12.22
CA ASP A 269 -10.82 -6.66 -13.60
C ASP A 269 -9.66 -6.27 -14.53
N GLY A 270 -9.02 -7.28 -15.09
CA GLY A 270 -7.72 -7.16 -15.74
C GLY A 270 -6.56 -7.02 -14.73
N GLY A 271 -5.46 -7.72 -14.99
CA GLY A 271 -4.29 -7.73 -14.11
C GLY A 271 -3.35 -8.90 -14.41
N LYS A 272 -2.71 -9.43 -13.36
CA LYS A 272 -2.01 -10.74 -13.41
C LYS A 272 -2.41 -11.64 -12.25
N VAL A 273 -2.48 -11.12 -11.02
CA VAL A 273 -2.83 -11.93 -9.83
C VAL A 273 -3.53 -11.11 -8.73
N VAL A 274 -4.42 -11.72 -7.95
CA VAL A 274 -4.89 -11.12 -6.69
C VAL A 274 -3.75 -11.09 -5.66
N ALA A 275 -3.25 -12.24 -5.20
CA ALA A 275 -2.24 -12.29 -4.14
C ALA A 275 -0.94 -13.02 -4.52
N GLY A 276 0.20 -12.31 -4.46
CA GLY A 276 1.53 -12.89 -4.47
C GLY A 276 2.05 -13.13 -3.04
N TYR A 277 2.10 -14.38 -2.59
CA TYR A 277 2.51 -14.77 -1.22
C TYR A 277 3.83 -15.55 -1.21
N ASN A 278 4.48 -15.67 -0.05
CA ASN A 278 5.74 -16.38 0.12
C ASN A 278 5.55 -17.60 1.05
N GLY A 279 5.14 -18.74 0.49
CA GLY A 279 4.73 -19.90 1.29
C GLY A 279 5.84 -20.50 2.16
N ASN A 280 7.11 -20.32 1.79
CA ASN A 280 8.26 -20.72 2.60
C ASN A 280 8.48 -19.84 3.85
N LEU A 281 7.86 -18.67 3.93
CA LEU A 281 7.92 -17.75 5.09
C LEU A 281 6.72 -17.89 6.04
N GLY A 282 5.79 -18.81 5.76
CA GLY A 282 4.59 -19.03 6.59
C GLY A 282 3.44 -18.05 6.32
N ASP A 283 3.44 -17.38 5.16
CA ASP A 283 2.34 -16.51 4.74
C ASP A 283 0.99 -17.27 4.69
N ASN A 284 -0.12 -16.53 4.78
CA ASN A 284 -1.46 -17.10 4.55
C ASN A 284 -2.36 -16.14 3.76
N VAL A 285 -3.13 -16.68 2.83
CA VAL A 285 -4.07 -15.92 1.99
C VAL A 285 -5.43 -16.62 1.97
N VAL A 286 -6.48 -15.82 2.13
CA VAL A 286 -7.88 -16.27 2.02
C VAL A 286 -8.62 -15.36 1.06
N VAL A 287 -9.16 -15.90 -0.04
CA VAL A 287 -9.98 -15.16 -1.02
C VAL A 287 -11.40 -15.74 -1.03
N LYS A 288 -12.41 -14.89 -0.82
CA LYS A 288 -13.81 -15.29 -0.65
C LYS A 288 -14.75 -14.41 -1.45
N ASP A 289 -15.78 -15.04 -2.04
CA ASP A 289 -16.95 -14.38 -2.62
C ASP A 289 -16.60 -13.28 -3.65
N SER A 290 -15.49 -13.47 -4.36
CA SER A 290 -14.79 -12.44 -5.13
C SER A 290 -14.80 -12.70 -6.64
N CYS A 291 -14.55 -11.66 -7.42
CA CYS A 291 -14.42 -11.70 -8.87
C CYS A 291 -12.96 -11.47 -9.32
N VAL A 292 -12.46 -12.28 -10.26
CA VAL A 292 -11.08 -12.23 -10.75
C VAL A 292 -11.04 -12.45 -12.27
N ILE A 293 -11.34 -11.41 -13.04
CA ILE A 293 -11.44 -11.45 -14.51
C ILE A 293 -10.03 -11.30 -15.12
N GLY A 294 -9.60 -12.33 -15.86
CA GLY A 294 -8.36 -12.30 -16.65
C GLY A 294 -7.07 -12.33 -15.84
N ALA A 295 -7.10 -12.80 -14.59
CA ALA A 295 -5.97 -12.88 -13.68
C ALA A 295 -5.98 -14.20 -12.88
N ASP A 296 -4.82 -14.60 -12.35
CA ASP A 296 -4.71 -15.67 -11.36
C ASP A 296 -5.28 -15.22 -10.00
N VAL A 297 -5.76 -16.17 -9.20
CA VAL A 297 -6.13 -15.86 -7.79
C VAL A 297 -4.87 -15.73 -6.94
N CYS A 298 -3.88 -16.60 -7.13
CA CYS A 298 -2.70 -16.69 -6.27
C CYS A 298 -1.43 -17.05 -7.02
N GLU A 299 -0.31 -16.51 -6.55
CA GLU A 299 1.05 -16.87 -6.93
C GLU A 299 1.89 -17.10 -5.66
N ASN A 300 2.53 -18.27 -5.57
CA ASN A 300 3.40 -18.65 -4.47
C ASN A 300 4.86 -18.42 -4.85
N PHE A 301 5.63 -17.78 -3.98
CA PHE A 301 7.03 -17.45 -4.19
C PHE A 301 7.94 -18.03 -3.10
N GLU A 302 9.19 -18.24 -3.45
CA GLU A 302 10.30 -18.54 -2.55
C GLU A 302 10.91 -17.20 -2.07
N GLY A 303 10.42 -16.72 -0.92
CA GLY A 303 10.86 -15.48 -0.31
C GLY A 303 12.22 -15.61 0.37
N ASN A 304 12.98 -14.52 0.43
CA ASN A 304 14.34 -14.43 0.94
C ASN A 304 14.61 -13.10 1.66
N SER A 305 15.78 -12.99 2.29
CA SER A 305 16.27 -11.79 2.99
C SER A 305 17.51 -11.16 2.35
N SER A 306 17.91 -11.60 1.15
CA SER A 306 19.14 -11.15 0.48
C SER A 306 18.93 -9.95 -0.45
N GLY A 307 17.69 -9.55 -0.70
CA GLY A 307 17.32 -8.55 -1.71
C GLY A 307 17.24 -9.11 -3.13
N ALA A 308 17.55 -10.40 -3.36
CA ALA A 308 17.39 -11.04 -4.66
C ALA A 308 15.91 -11.23 -5.01
N GLU A 309 15.58 -11.22 -6.31
CA GLU A 309 14.20 -11.38 -6.75
C GLU A 309 13.59 -12.72 -6.32
N PRO A 310 12.36 -12.74 -5.74
CA PRO A 310 11.72 -13.98 -5.28
C PRO A 310 11.36 -14.89 -6.46
N LYS A 311 11.74 -16.16 -6.37
CA LYS A 311 11.44 -17.15 -7.41
C LYS A 311 9.98 -17.60 -7.32
N LEU A 312 9.26 -17.62 -8.43
CA LEU A 312 7.92 -18.21 -8.50
C LEU A 312 8.00 -19.73 -8.31
N VAL A 313 7.16 -20.27 -7.43
CA VAL A 313 7.09 -21.69 -7.06
C VAL A 313 5.85 -22.36 -7.66
N SER A 314 4.68 -21.73 -7.54
CA SER A 314 3.42 -22.26 -8.08
C SER A 314 2.39 -21.15 -8.35
N LYS A 315 1.40 -21.48 -9.18
CA LYS A 315 0.22 -20.65 -9.48
C LYS A 315 -1.06 -21.31 -8.98
N GLY A 316 -2.08 -20.50 -8.72
CA GLY A 316 -3.38 -20.92 -8.21
C GLY A 316 -3.44 -21.07 -6.68
N PRO A 317 -4.63 -21.21 -6.10
CA PRO A 317 -4.82 -21.59 -4.70
C PRO A 317 -4.33 -23.02 -4.46
N ASP A 318 -3.62 -23.27 -3.35
CA ASP A 318 -3.16 -24.60 -2.95
C ASP A 318 -4.09 -25.29 -1.94
N GLY A 319 -5.15 -24.59 -1.49
CA GLY A 319 -6.11 -25.09 -0.51
C GLY A 319 -5.62 -25.05 0.94
N LYS A 320 -4.46 -24.46 1.22
CA LYS A 320 -3.84 -24.43 2.56
C LYS A 320 -3.19 -23.08 2.88
N THR A 321 -2.25 -22.67 2.04
CA THR A 321 -1.46 -21.44 2.18
C THR A 321 -2.13 -20.29 1.43
N CYS A 322 -2.73 -20.58 0.26
CA CYS A 322 -3.76 -19.76 -0.37
C CYS A 322 -5.05 -20.58 -0.54
N THR A 323 -6.12 -20.10 0.08
CA THR A 323 -7.48 -20.65 -0.05
C THR A 323 -8.35 -19.74 -0.91
N ALA A 324 -9.21 -20.34 -1.73
CA ALA A 324 -10.21 -19.63 -2.52
C ALA A 324 -11.59 -20.28 -2.30
N THR A 325 -12.64 -19.48 -2.13
CA THR A 325 -14.02 -19.96 -1.96
C THR A 325 -14.96 -19.01 -2.68
N ASN A 326 -15.93 -19.54 -3.43
CA ASN A 326 -16.90 -18.76 -4.22
C ASN A 326 -16.26 -17.73 -5.18
N VAL A 327 -15.01 -17.94 -5.60
CA VAL A 327 -14.30 -17.02 -6.50
C VAL A 327 -14.70 -17.27 -7.95
N LYS A 328 -15.24 -16.24 -8.62
CA LYS A 328 -15.58 -16.26 -10.04
C LYS A 328 -14.46 -15.70 -10.89
N THR A 329 -14.03 -16.42 -11.93
CA THR A 329 -13.07 -15.92 -12.94
C THR A 329 -13.73 -15.35 -14.20
N SER A 330 -15.05 -15.50 -14.31
CA SER A 330 -15.92 -14.98 -15.37
C SER A 330 -17.37 -14.94 -14.86
N GLY A 331 -18.25 -14.13 -15.46
CA GLY A 331 -19.66 -14.05 -15.03
C GLY A 331 -19.86 -13.24 -13.74
N CYS A 332 -19.16 -12.11 -13.67
CA CYS A 332 -19.37 -10.99 -12.76
C CYS A 332 -19.83 -9.74 -13.55
#